data_AF-A0A7Y6FIT1-F1
#
_entry.id   AF-A0A7Y6FIT1-F1
#
_cell.length_a   1.000
_cell.length_b   1.000
_cell.length_c   1.000
_cell.angle_alpha   90.00
_cell.angle_beta   90.00
_cell.angle_gamma   90.00
#
_symmetry.space_group_name_H-M   'P 1'
#
loop_
_entity.id
_entity.type
_entity.pdbx_description
1 polymer ?
#
loop_
_entity_poly.entity_id
_entity_poly.type
_entity_poly.pdbx_seq_one_letter_code
_entity_poly.pdbx_strand_id
1 'polypeptide(L)'
;MSVTKLLRVKRPGRLAAEAAALLIAVAVAFPLYWMVLSAFKPAGEIQSTEARPWTLAPSLDSFRRVFEQQDFGRYFLNSLLVAGTVVILSALIAFLAATAVTRFRFKFRTTLLIMFLVAQMVPVEALTIPLFFLMRDFGQLNTLGSLILPHLAFSLPFAIWMLRGFVKAVPEALEEAAYIDGASRTRFLWQILFPLVFPGLVATSVFSFITTWNDFLFAKSFIISDTSQ
;
A
#
# COMPACT_ATOMS: atom_id res chain seq x y z
N MET A 1 -36.73 36.20 -12.84
CA MET A 1 -37.11 34.89 -12.29
C MET A 1 -37.56 34.01 -13.45
N SER A 2 -36.67 33.19 -14.02
CA SER A 2 -37.05 32.19 -15.03
C SER A 2 -36.31 30.89 -14.73
N VAL A 3 -36.99 30.02 -13.99
CA VAL A 3 -36.56 28.66 -13.70
C VAL A 3 -36.95 27.81 -14.90
N THR A 4 -36.06 27.69 -15.88
CA THR A 4 -36.24 26.71 -16.96
C THR A 4 -35.36 25.50 -16.65
N LYS A 5 -35.88 24.58 -15.83
CA LYS A 5 -35.31 23.23 -15.67
C LYS A 5 -35.40 22.52 -17.02
N LEU A 6 -34.32 22.57 -17.80
CA LEU A 6 -34.13 21.68 -18.94
C LEU A 6 -34.07 20.24 -18.42
N LEU A 7 -35.18 19.51 -18.54
CA LEU A 7 -35.20 18.06 -18.42
C LEU A 7 -34.38 17.48 -19.58
N ARG A 8 -33.09 17.31 -19.32
CA ARG A 8 -32.14 16.66 -20.22
C ARG A 8 -32.61 15.22 -20.39
N VAL A 9 -33.23 14.91 -21.53
CA VAL A 9 -33.54 13.53 -21.95
C VAL A 9 -32.23 12.75 -21.88
N LYS A 10 -32.05 11.93 -20.84
CA LYS A 10 -30.87 11.08 -20.71
C LYS A 10 -30.91 10.12 -21.89
N ARG A 11 -29.94 10.24 -22.80
CA ARG A 11 -29.77 9.29 -23.92
C ARG A 11 -29.83 7.88 -23.33
N PRO A 12 -30.60 6.93 -23.91
CA PRO A 12 -30.85 5.61 -23.31
C PRO A 12 -29.55 4.86 -22.94
N GLY A 13 -28.46 5.07 -23.69
CA GLY A 13 -27.14 4.52 -23.37
C GLY A 13 -26.53 5.03 -22.06
N ARG A 14 -26.84 6.26 -21.62
CA ARG A 14 -26.40 6.79 -20.33
C ARG A 14 -27.14 6.14 -19.17
N LEU A 15 -28.45 5.91 -19.30
CA LEU A 15 -29.23 5.22 -18.27
C LEU A 15 -28.78 3.75 -18.13
N ALA A 16 -28.51 3.08 -19.25
CA ALA A 16 -27.95 1.74 -19.25
C ALA A 16 -26.56 1.69 -18.58
N ALA A 17 -25.68 2.65 -18.87
CA ALA A 17 -24.37 2.74 -18.22
C ALA A 17 -24.48 3.05 -16.72
N GLU A 18 -25.38 3.95 -16.30
CA GLU A 18 -25.65 4.25 -14.90
C GLU A 18 -26.19 3.01 -14.15
N ALA A 19 -27.12 2.27 -14.76
CA ALA A 19 -27.68 1.04 -14.19
C ALA A 19 -26.63 -0.07 -14.09
N ALA A 20 -25.79 -0.26 -15.13
CA ALA A 20 -24.69 -1.23 -15.10
C ALA A 20 -23.66 -0.87 -14.02
N ALA A 21 -23.29 0.41 -13.91
CA ALA A 21 -22.38 0.87 -12.87
C ALA A 21 -22.94 0.62 -11.46
N LEU A 22 -24.24 0.85 -11.25
CA LEU A 22 -24.91 0.57 -9.98
C LEU A 22 -24.93 -0.92 -9.66
N LEU A 23 -25.25 -1.78 -10.63
CA LEU A 23 -25.24 -3.23 -10.46
C LEU A 23 -23.85 -3.75 -10.10
N ILE A 24 -22.82 -3.26 -10.81
CA ILE A 24 -21.42 -3.60 -10.51
C ILE A 24 -21.05 -3.14 -9.10
N ALA A 25 -21.42 -1.90 -8.73
CA ALA A 25 -21.15 -1.38 -7.39
C ALA A 25 -21.80 -2.22 -6.29
N VAL A 26 -23.06 -2.65 -6.48
CA VAL A 26 -23.76 -3.54 -5.53
C VAL A 26 -23.08 -4.90 -5.45
N ALA A 27 -22.73 -5.50 -6.59
CA ALA A 27 -22.05 -6.80 -6.64
C ALA A 27 -20.69 -6.77 -5.91
N VAL A 28 -19.92 -5.70 -6.10
CA VAL A 28 -18.62 -5.51 -5.42
C VAL A 28 -18.79 -5.20 -3.93
N ALA A 29 -19.83 -4.45 -3.55
CA ALA A 29 -20.10 -4.11 -2.15
C ALA A 29 -20.70 -5.28 -1.36
N PHE A 30 -21.31 -6.26 -2.02
CA PHE A 30 -22.04 -7.34 -1.35
C PHE A 30 -21.15 -8.20 -0.41
N PRO A 31 -19.94 -8.65 -0.79
CA PRO A 31 -19.07 -9.38 0.13
C PRO A 31 -18.65 -8.55 1.35
N LEU A 32 -18.43 -7.23 1.18
CA LEU A 32 -18.12 -6.33 2.28
C LEU A 32 -19.30 -6.17 3.23
N TYR A 33 -20.50 -6.00 2.66
CA TYR A 33 -21.75 -6.00 3.42
C TYR A 33 -21.90 -7.30 4.22
N TRP A 34 -21.68 -8.46 3.58
CA TRP A 34 -21.79 -9.76 4.23
C TRP A 34 -20.74 -9.93 5.35
N MET A 35 -19.51 -9.48 5.13
CA MET A 35 -18.44 -9.49 6.13
C MET A 35 -18.81 -8.64 7.35
N VAL A 36 -19.27 -7.39 7.13
CA VAL A 36 -19.70 -6.50 8.21
C VAL A 36 -20.89 -7.10 8.95
N LEU A 37 -21.92 -7.56 8.25
CA LEU A 37 -23.08 -8.20 8.86
C LEU A 37 -22.66 -9.42 9.71
N SER A 38 -21.77 -10.26 9.19
CA SER A 38 -21.28 -11.45 9.89
C SER A 38 -20.47 -11.12 11.13
N ALA A 39 -19.74 -10.00 11.14
CA ALA A 39 -19.01 -9.54 12.33
C ALA A 39 -19.93 -9.18 13.51
N PHE A 40 -21.16 -8.73 13.23
CA PHE A 40 -22.17 -8.40 14.24
C PHE A 40 -23.17 -9.53 14.53
N LYS A 41 -23.08 -10.67 13.84
CA LYS A 41 -23.98 -11.79 14.07
C LYS A 41 -23.55 -12.62 15.30
N PRO A 42 -24.51 -13.11 16.11
CA PRO A 42 -24.22 -14.14 17.11
C PRO A 42 -23.69 -15.42 16.45
N ALA A 43 -22.80 -16.14 17.15
CA ALA A 43 -22.15 -17.34 16.62
C ALA A 43 -23.14 -18.40 16.12
N GLY A 44 -24.30 -18.55 16.77
CA GLY A 44 -25.36 -19.47 16.34
C GLY A 44 -26.01 -19.10 15.00
N GLU A 45 -26.10 -17.81 14.65
CA GLU A 45 -26.62 -17.38 13.35
C GLU A 45 -25.61 -17.59 12.23
N ILE A 46 -24.31 -17.45 12.52
CA ILE A 46 -23.22 -17.69 11.56
C ILE A 46 -23.12 -19.18 11.20
N GLN A 47 -23.32 -20.06 12.18
CA GLN A 47 -23.26 -21.52 11.99
C GLN A 47 -24.55 -22.12 11.45
N SER A 48 -25.62 -21.33 11.36
CA SER A 48 -26.90 -21.80 10.82
C SER A 48 -26.80 -22.04 9.31
N THR A 49 -27.51 -23.05 8.81
CA THR A 49 -27.64 -23.34 7.38
C THR A 49 -28.53 -22.32 6.64
N GLU A 50 -29.22 -21.44 7.36
CA GLU A 50 -30.04 -20.38 6.78
C GLU A 50 -29.22 -19.10 6.56
N ALA A 51 -28.85 -18.85 5.31
CA ALA A 51 -28.14 -17.63 4.92
C ALA A 51 -29.08 -16.40 4.95
N ARG A 52 -29.23 -15.78 6.12
CA ARG A 52 -30.03 -14.56 6.30
C ARG A 52 -29.20 -13.30 6.00
N PRO A 53 -29.55 -12.44 5.03
CA PRO A 53 -28.86 -11.18 4.79
C PRO A 53 -29.37 -10.08 5.73
N TRP A 54 -29.59 -10.41 7.00
CA TRP A 54 -29.89 -9.48 8.10
C TRP A 54 -29.67 -10.23 9.42
N THR A 55 -29.66 -9.49 10.53
CA THR A 55 -29.73 -10.05 11.89
C THR A 55 -30.66 -9.19 12.73
N LEU A 56 -31.46 -9.82 13.59
CA LEU A 56 -32.33 -9.12 14.54
C LEU A 56 -31.69 -9.01 15.94
N ALA A 57 -30.55 -9.66 16.13
CA ALA A 57 -29.83 -9.72 17.41
C ALA A 57 -28.36 -9.32 17.21
N PRO A 58 -28.06 -8.06 16.82
CA PRO A 58 -26.68 -7.62 16.67
C PRO A 58 -25.91 -7.75 17.99
N SER A 59 -24.71 -8.31 17.92
CA SER A 59 -23.82 -8.53 19.08
C SER A 59 -22.42 -8.01 18.79
N LEU A 60 -21.71 -7.64 19.86
CA LEU A 60 -20.29 -7.27 19.84
C LEU A 60 -19.37 -8.39 20.35
N ASP A 61 -19.91 -9.59 20.60
CA ASP A 61 -19.15 -10.70 21.19
C ASP A 61 -17.97 -11.13 20.31
N SER A 62 -18.13 -11.11 18.98
CA SER A 62 -17.05 -11.40 18.03
C SER A 62 -15.86 -10.44 18.23
N PHE A 63 -16.12 -9.15 18.44
CA PHE A 63 -15.08 -8.16 18.71
C PHE A 63 -14.43 -8.40 20.08
N ARG A 64 -15.21 -8.63 21.14
CA ARG A 64 -14.67 -8.92 22.48
C ARG A 64 -13.76 -10.15 22.47
N ARG A 65 -14.19 -11.25 21.85
CA ARG A 65 -13.40 -12.49 21.75
C ARG A 65 -12.05 -12.28 21.05
N VAL A 66 -12.01 -11.48 19.99
CA VAL A 66 -10.77 -11.18 19.27
C VAL A 66 -9.78 -10.40 20.14
N PHE A 67 -10.25 -9.49 21.01
CA PHE A 67 -9.35 -8.73 21.88
C PHE A 67 -9.01 -9.43 23.21
N GLU A 68 -9.86 -10.34 23.70
CA GLU A 68 -9.67 -11.04 24.97
C GLU A 68 -8.94 -12.38 24.82
N GLN A 69 -9.21 -13.14 23.76
CA GLN A 69 -8.73 -14.52 23.61
C GLN A 69 -7.53 -14.64 22.65
N GLN A 70 -7.20 -13.59 21.93
CA GLN A 70 -6.13 -13.57 20.93
C GLN A 70 -5.18 -12.40 21.23
N ASP A 71 -3.89 -12.58 20.95
CA ASP A 71 -2.89 -11.50 20.93
C ASP A 71 -3.09 -10.55 19.73
N PHE A 72 -4.34 -10.38 19.27
CA PHE A 72 -4.71 -9.65 18.07
C PHE A 72 -4.20 -8.21 18.11
N GLY A 73 -4.31 -7.52 19.26
CA GLY A 73 -3.82 -6.14 19.39
C GLY A 73 -2.32 -6.03 19.13
N ARG A 74 -1.53 -7.01 19.59
CA ARG A 74 -0.09 -7.09 19.32
C ARG A 74 0.19 -7.41 17.86
N TYR A 75 -0.52 -8.36 17.26
CA TYR A 75 -0.35 -8.69 15.84
C TYR A 75 -0.70 -7.52 14.93
N PHE A 76 -1.81 -6.84 15.20
CA PHE A 76 -2.22 -5.63 14.49
C PHE A 76 -1.17 -4.52 14.59
N LEU A 77 -0.64 -4.27 15.80
CA LEU A 77 0.41 -3.28 16.00
C LEU A 77 1.70 -3.66 15.27
N ASN A 78 2.10 -4.94 15.30
CA ASN A 78 3.26 -5.43 14.57
C ASN A 78 3.11 -5.20 13.05
N SER A 79 1.96 -5.55 12.47
CA SER A 79 1.68 -5.30 11.05
C SER A 79 1.72 -3.81 10.71
N LEU A 80 1.14 -2.96 11.56
CA LEU A 80 1.17 -1.51 11.39
C LEU A 80 2.59 -0.94 11.48
N LEU A 81 3.40 -1.42 12.43
CA LEU A 81 4.79 -1.02 12.58
C LEU A 81 5.63 -1.43 11.38
N VAL A 82 5.49 -2.66 10.90
CA VAL A 82 6.21 -3.15 9.72
C VAL A 82 5.82 -2.35 8.48
N ALA A 83 4.51 -2.25 8.18
CA ALA A 83 4.02 -1.52 7.01
C ALA A 83 4.37 -0.03 7.07
N GLY A 84 4.16 0.63 8.22
CA GLY A 84 4.50 2.03 8.42
C GLY A 84 6.00 2.31 8.25
N THR A 85 6.85 1.44 8.81
CA THR A 85 8.31 1.56 8.68
C THR A 85 8.74 1.41 7.22
N VAL A 86 8.23 0.40 6.51
CA VAL A 86 8.54 0.19 5.08
C VAL A 86 8.06 1.38 4.26
N VAL A 87 6.87 1.92 4.50
CA VAL A 87 6.35 3.09 3.80
C VAL A 87 7.25 4.30 3.98
N ILE A 88 7.63 4.63 5.22
CA ILE A 88 8.44 5.80 5.52
C ILE A 88 9.84 5.66 4.92
N LEU A 89 10.49 4.52 5.15
CA LEU A 89 11.85 4.26 4.65
C LEU A 89 11.88 4.19 3.12
N SER A 90 10.94 3.48 2.50
CA SER A 90 10.86 3.37 1.04
C SER A 90 10.60 4.74 0.41
N ALA A 91 9.69 5.54 0.95
CA ALA A 91 9.39 6.88 0.44
C ALA A 91 10.61 7.80 0.52
N LEU A 92 11.31 7.78 1.66
CA LEU A 92 12.52 8.60 1.88
C LEU A 92 13.64 8.20 0.92
N ILE A 93 13.98 6.92 0.88
CA ILE A 93 15.06 6.39 0.04
C ILE A 93 14.71 6.58 -1.44
N ALA A 94 13.46 6.29 -1.83
CA ALA A 94 13.02 6.42 -3.21
C ALA A 94 12.99 7.88 -3.67
N PHE A 95 12.60 8.83 -2.82
CA PHE A 95 12.66 10.25 -3.14
C PHE A 95 14.09 10.71 -3.44
N LEU A 96 15.04 10.34 -2.58
CA LEU A 96 16.46 10.67 -2.77
C LEU A 96 17.03 10.00 -4.03
N ALA A 97 16.76 8.72 -4.23
CA ALA A 97 17.23 7.97 -5.39
C ALA A 97 16.58 8.44 -6.70
N ALA A 98 15.28 8.73 -6.71
CA ALA A 98 14.58 9.29 -7.86
C ALA A 98 15.12 10.67 -8.23
N THR A 99 15.40 11.50 -7.22
CA THR A 99 16.05 12.81 -7.42
C THR A 99 17.43 12.62 -8.04
N ALA A 100 18.23 11.70 -7.50
CA ALA A 100 19.57 11.44 -8.02
C ALA A 100 19.57 10.92 -9.46
N VAL A 101 18.71 9.94 -9.78
CA VAL A 101 18.58 9.35 -11.13
C VAL A 101 18.05 10.37 -12.14
N THR A 102 17.23 11.33 -11.70
CA THR A 102 16.67 12.37 -12.58
C THR A 102 17.67 13.51 -12.81
N ARG A 103 18.19 14.09 -11.72
CA ARG A 103 19.00 15.33 -11.75
C ARG A 103 20.48 15.08 -12.02
N PHE A 104 21.07 13.97 -11.56
CA PHE A 104 22.49 13.67 -11.80
C PHE A 104 22.71 12.82 -13.05
N ARG A 105 23.73 13.17 -13.84
CA ARG A 105 24.15 12.43 -15.03
C ARG A 105 25.26 11.44 -14.66
N PHE A 106 24.91 10.16 -14.53
CA PHE A 106 25.87 9.07 -14.35
C PHE A 106 25.54 7.88 -15.25
N LYS A 107 26.55 7.06 -15.55
CA LYS A 107 26.41 5.90 -16.45
C LYS A 107 25.43 4.88 -15.84
N PHE A 108 24.60 4.26 -16.69
CA PHE A 108 23.62 3.21 -16.33
C PHE A 108 22.48 3.60 -15.35
N ARG A 109 22.27 4.88 -15.05
CA ARG A 109 21.24 5.34 -14.10
C ARG A 109 19.82 4.81 -14.36
N THR A 110 19.43 4.70 -15.62
CA THR A 110 18.11 4.15 -16.01
C THR A 110 18.16 2.65 -16.22
N THR A 111 19.27 2.13 -16.77
CA THR A 111 19.46 0.70 -17.03
C THR A 111 19.40 -0.11 -15.73
N LEU A 112 20.10 0.32 -14.67
CA LEU A 112 20.07 -0.36 -13.37
C LEU A 112 18.66 -0.44 -12.79
N LEU A 113 17.92 0.68 -12.86
CA LEU A 113 16.54 0.73 -12.37
C LEU A 113 15.62 -0.22 -13.15
N ILE A 114 15.77 -0.27 -14.49
CA ILE A 114 15.02 -1.21 -15.33
C ILE A 114 15.40 -2.66 -14.99
N MET A 115 16.68 -2.96 -14.79
CA MET A 115 17.12 -4.31 -14.40
C MET A 115 16.49 -4.76 -13.08
N PHE A 116 16.41 -3.88 -12.08
CA PHE A 116 15.72 -4.20 -10.83
C PHE A 116 14.22 -4.45 -11.04
N LEU A 117 13.54 -3.64 -11.86
CA LEU A 117 12.13 -3.87 -12.19
C LEU A 117 11.91 -5.21 -12.93
N VAL A 118 12.82 -5.59 -13.83
CA VAL A 118 12.76 -6.89 -14.52
C VAL A 118 12.99 -8.04 -13.54
N ALA A 119 13.96 -7.90 -12.61
CA ALA A 119 14.19 -8.90 -11.58
C ALA A 119 12.97 -9.09 -10.66
N GLN A 120 12.14 -8.07 -10.47
CA GLN A 120 10.89 -8.14 -9.72
C GLN A 120 9.76 -8.88 -10.42
N MET A 121 9.90 -9.21 -11.70
CA MET A 121 8.94 -10.10 -12.37
C MET A 121 9.04 -11.54 -11.86
N VAL A 122 10.11 -11.87 -11.14
CA VAL A 122 10.21 -13.14 -10.40
C VAL A 122 9.18 -13.13 -9.27
N PRO A 123 8.33 -14.17 -9.17
CA PRO A 123 7.33 -14.25 -8.12
C PRO A 123 8.00 -14.25 -6.74
N VAL A 124 7.51 -13.38 -5.86
CA VAL A 124 8.04 -13.21 -4.50
C VAL A 124 7.90 -14.52 -3.70
N GLU A 125 6.86 -15.28 -4.00
CA GLU A 125 6.57 -16.60 -3.44
C GLU A 125 7.73 -17.58 -3.69
N ALA A 126 8.31 -17.57 -4.89
CA ALA A 126 9.46 -18.43 -5.23
C ALA A 126 10.74 -18.01 -4.48
N LEU A 127 10.85 -16.72 -4.11
CA LEU A 127 11.99 -16.18 -3.37
C LEU A 127 11.87 -16.35 -1.85
N THR A 128 10.71 -16.83 -1.35
CA THR A 128 10.47 -16.95 0.09
C THR A 128 11.46 -17.89 0.77
N ILE A 129 11.75 -19.07 0.20
CA ILE A 129 12.70 -20.04 0.77
C ILE A 129 14.15 -19.50 0.76
N PRO A 130 14.67 -18.96 -0.36
CA PRO A 130 15.98 -18.29 -0.35
C PRO A 130 16.09 -17.17 0.68
N LEU A 131 15.07 -16.32 0.78
CA LEU A 131 15.06 -15.20 1.71
C LEU A 131 14.96 -15.67 3.16
N PHE A 132 14.27 -16.78 3.44
CA PHE A 132 14.29 -17.43 4.75
C PHE A 132 15.71 -17.78 5.17
N PHE A 133 16.46 -18.48 4.30
CA PHE A 133 17.85 -18.84 4.60
C PHE A 133 18.73 -17.60 4.76
N LEU A 134 18.55 -16.57 3.94
CA LEU A 134 19.26 -15.30 4.09
C LEU A 134 19.00 -14.66 5.46
N MET A 135 17.73 -14.57 5.89
CA MET A 135 17.37 -13.99 7.19
C MET A 135 17.83 -14.86 8.36
N ARG A 136 17.86 -16.19 8.20
CA ARG A 136 18.43 -17.13 9.17
C ARG A 136 19.92 -16.88 9.35
N ASP A 137 20.65 -16.81 8.25
CA ASP A 137 22.11 -16.66 8.27
C ASP A 137 22.51 -15.29 8.80
N PHE A 138 21.65 -14.27 8.64
CA PHE A 138 21.77 -12.95 9.27
C PHE A 138 21.35 -12.92 10.75
N GLY A 139 20.80 -14.01 11.29
CA GLY A 139 20.30 -14.08 12.66
C GLY A 139 19.09 -13.17 12.92
N GLN A 140 18.31 -12.82 11.89
CA GLN A 140 17.19 -11.88 11.97
C GLN A 140 15.81 -12.58 11.98
N LEU A 141 15.74 -13.91 11.87
CA LEU A 141 14.47 -14.63 12.01
C LEU A 141 13.78 -14.33 13.34
N ASN A 142 12.46 -14.46 13.37
CA ASN A 142 11.62 -14.15 14.52
C ASN A 142 11.66 -12.68 15.00
N THR A 143 12.12 -11.77 14.15
CA THR A 143 12.10 -10.33 14.41
C THR A 143 11.28 -9.61 13.34
N LEU A 144 10.70 -8.45 13.66
CA LEU A 144 10.04 -7.61 12.65
C LEU A 144 11.02 -7.13 11.56
N GLY A 145 12.33 -7.08 11.85
CA GLY A 145 13.38 -6.77 10.89
C GLY A 145 13.42 -7.73 9.70
N SER A 146 13.14 -9.03 9.95
CA SER A 146 13.04 -10.03 8.89
C SER A 146 11.91 -9.76 7.89
N LEU A 147 10.91 -8.97 8.27
CA LEU A 147 9.81 -8.55 7.38
C LEU A 147 10.12 -7.19 6.74
N ILE A 148 10.65 -6.25 7.51
CA ILE A 148 10.93 -4.89 7.04
C ILE A 148 11.98 -4.91 5.92
N LEU A 149 13.09 -5.66 6.07
CA LEU A 149 14.19 -5.60 5.11
C LEU A 149 13.81 -6.12 3.72
N PRO A 150 13.20 -7.31 3.56
CA PRO A 150 12.79 -7.79 2.24
C PRO A 150 11.72 -6.89 1.63
N HIS A 151 10.69 -6.49 2.38
CA HIS A 151 9.66 -5.61 1.86
C HIS A 151 10.19 -4.24 1.43
N LEU A 152 11.15 -3.68 2.18
CA LEU A 152 11.84 -2.47 1.76
C LEU A 152 12.56 -2.69 0.43
N ALA A 153 13.35 -3.76 0.29
CA ALA A 153 14.06 -4.08 -0.95
C ALA A 153 13.12 -4.25 -2.16
N PHE A 154 11.96 -4.91 -1.99
CA PHE A 154 10.97 -5.08 -3.05
C PHE A 154 10.16 -3.80 -3.33
N SER A 155 9.96 -2.92 -2.36
CA SER A 155 9.24 -1.67 -2.61
C SER A 155 10.05 -0.65 -3.42
N LEU A 156 11.38 -0.64 -3.26
CA LEU A 156 12.25 0.43 -3.76
C LEU A 156 12.26 0.59 -5.29
N PRO A 157 12.43 -0.45 -6.13
CA PRO A 157 12.52 -0.27 -7.57
C PRO A 157 11.27 0.39 -8.18
N PHE A 158 10.08 -0.09 -7.81
CA PHE A 158 8.82 0.53 -8.23
C PHE A 158 8.68 1.95 -7.67
N ALA A 159 8.99 2.16 -6.39
CA ALA A 159 8.88 3.46 -5.76
C ALA A 159 9.79 4.52 -6.40
N ILE A 160 11.04 4.16 -6.69
CA ILE A 160 12.01 5.01 -7.39
C ILE A 160 11.51 5.31 -8.80
N TRP A 161 10.97 4.31 -9.51
CA TRP A 161 10.45 4.50 -10.86
C TRP A 161 9.26 5.46 -10.91
N MET A 162 8.30 5.28 -10.01
CA MET A 162 7.15 6.17 -9.86
C MET A 162 7.59 7.60 -9.54
N LEU A 163 8.37 7.78 -8.47
CA LEU A 163 8.83 9.10 -8.03
C LEU A 163 9.72 9.79 -9.06
N ARG A 164 10.49 9.04 -9.85
CA ARG A 164 11.27 9.59 -10.97
C ARG A 164 10.37 10.34 -11.96
N GLY A 165 9.18 9.82 -12.25
CA GLY A 165 8.20 10.49 -13.11
C GLY A 165 7.78 11.85 -12.54
N PHE A 166 7.47 11.89 -11.24
CA PHE A 166 7.09 13.11 -10.53
C PHE A 166 8.23 14.13 -10.44
N VAL A 167 9.45 13.69 -10.10
CA VAL A 167 10.62 14.58 -10.07
C VAL A 167 10.90 15.17 -11.44
N LYS A 168 10.80 14.36 -12.51
CA LYS A 168 11.02 14.82 -13.88
C LYS A 168 9.97 15.84 -14.34
N ALA A 169 8.75 15.78 -13.80
CA ALA A 169 7.70 16.74 -14.11
C ALA A 169 7.98 18.15 -13.55
N VAL A 170 8.82 18.26 -12.51
CA VAL A 170 9.24 19.56 -11.96
C VAL A 170 10.30 20.19 -12.88
N PRO A 171 10.04 21.36 -13.50
CA PRO A 171 10.96 22.00 -14.44
C PRO A 171 12.33 22.28 -13.83
N GLU A 172 13.41 22.07 -14.61
CA GLU A 172 14.79 22.41 -14.21
C GLU A 172 14.97 23.91 -13.95
N ALA A 173 14.23 24.76 -14.67
CA ALA A 173 14.24 26.21 -14.47
C ALA A 173 13.85 26.64 -13.04
N LEU A 174 13.05 25.84 -12.32
CA LEU A 174 12.72 26.13 -10.92
C LEU A 174 13.93 25.91 -10.00
N GLU A 175 14.74 24.91 -10.31
CA GLU A 175 15.99 24.64 -9.59
C GLU A 175 17.02 25.75 -9.86
N GLU A 176 17.17 26.16 -11.12
CA GLU A 176 18.04 27.28 -11.51
C GLU A 176 17.63 28.60 -10.86
N ALA A 177 16.34 28.93 -10.86
CA ALA A 177 15.81 30.12 -10.19
C ALA A 177 16.09 30.09 -8.68
N ALA A 178 15.86 28.95 -8.02
CA ALA A 178 16.14 28.81 -6.59
C ALA A 178 17.63 29.02 -6.28
N TYR A 179 18.55 28.55 -7.13
CA TYR A 179 19.98 28.80 -6.96
C TYR A 179 20.36 30.28 -7.16
N ILE A 180 19.72 30.98 -8.11
CA ILE A 180 19.91 32.42 -8.30
C ILE A 180 19.44 33.19 -7.06
N ASP A 181 18.34 32.76 -6.43
CA ASP A 181 17.83 33.31 -5.17
C ASP A 181 18.66 32.91 -3.92
N GLY A 182 19.79 32.22 -4.11
CA GLY A 182 20.71 31.83 -3.03
C GLY A 182 20.26 30.62 -2.22
N ALA A 183 19.31 29.81 -2.71
CA ALA A 183 18.95 28.56 -2.05
C ALA A 183 20.06 27.52 -2.17
N SER A 184 20.38 26.82 -1.07
CA SER A 184 21.29 25.67 -1.11
C SER A 184 20.59 24.45 -1.72
N ARG A 185 21.37 23.46 -2.19
CA ARG A 185 20.83 22.20 -2.74
C ARG A 185 19.89 21.49 -1.78
N THR A 186 20.27 21.43 -0.50
CA THR A 186 19.46 20.82 0.56
C THR A 186 18.17 21.60 0.80
N ARG A 187 18.22 22.94 0.74
CA ARG A 187 17.03 23.78 0.84
C ARG A 187 16.09 23.52 -0.34
N PHE A 188 16.60 23.52 -1.57
CA PHE A 188 15.81 23.20 -2.75
C PHE A 188 15.17 21.82 -2.64
N LEU A 189 15.95 20.80 -2.26
CA LEU A 189 15.48 19.42 -2.12
C LEU A 189 14.28 19.29 -1.18
N TRP A 190 14.39 19.81 0.05
CA TRP A 190 13.38 19.59 1.09
C TRP A 190 12.28 20.64 1.14
N GLN A 191 12.56 21.88 0.78
CA GLN A 191 11.59 22.98 0.90
C GLN A 191 10.87 23.30 -0.40
N ILE A 192 11.42 22.91 -1.56
CA ILE A 192 10.83 23.21 -2.87
C ILE A 192 10.45 21.92 -3.61
N LEU A 193 11.41 21.02 -3.84
CA LEU A 193 11.18 19.81 -4.62
C LEU A 193 10.26 18.82 -3.88
N PHE A 194 10.53 18.54 -2.60
CA PHE A 194 9.76 17.56 -1.82
C PHE A 194 8.25 17.87 -1.78
N PRO A 195 7.77 19.10 -1.47
CA PRO A 195 6.35 19.42 -1.51
C PRO A 195 5.72 19.27 -2.91
N LEU A 196 6.47 19.59 -3.97
CA LEU A 196 5.97 19.48 -5.35
C LEU A 196 5.80 18.02 -5.79
N VAL A 197 6.66 17.12 -5.32
CA VAL A 197 6.55 15.68 -5.63
C VAL A 197 5.74 14.89 -4.61
N PHE A 198 5.30 15.53 -3.52
CA PHE A 198 4.55 14.90 -2.44
C PHE A 198 3.31 14.10 -2.90
N PRO A 199 2.51 14.56 -3.88
CA PRO A 199 1.39 13.76 -4.40
C PRO A 199 1.84 12.40 -4.97
N GLY A 200 3.02 12.37 -5.60
CA GLY A 200 3.62 11.14 -6.10
C GLY A 200 4.15 10.24 -4.99
N LEU A 201 4.65 10.83 -3.91
CA LEU A 201 5.08 10.12 -2.72
C LEU A 201 3.89 9.43 -2.04
N VAL A 202 2.77 10.13 -1.86
CA VAL A 202 1.53 9.54 -1.33
C VAL A 202 1.03 8.38 -2.21
N ALA A 203 0.97 8.56 -3.52
CA ALA A 203 0.54 7.51 -4.45
C ALA A 203 1.44 6.26 -4.36
N THR A 204 2.76 6.47 -4.24
CA THR A 204 3.74 5.40 -4.12
C THR A 204 3.68 4.71 -2.76
N SER A 205 3.48 5.46 -1.69
CA SER A 205 3.34 4.93 -0.32
C SER A 205 2.15 4.00 -0.17
N VAL A 206 1.03 4.26 -0.86
CA VAL A 206 -0.13 3.36 -0.86
C VAL A 206 0.23 2.00 -1.41
N PHE A 207 1.00 1.94 -2.50
CA PHE A 207 1.48 0.68 -3.06
C PHE A 207 2.33 -0.09 -2.05
N SER A 208 3.38 0.54 -1.50
CA SER A 208 4.24 -0.09 -0.50
C SER A 208 3.45 -0.58 0.72
N PHE A 209 2.48 0.21 1.19
CA PHE A 209 1.62 -0.16 2.32
C PHE A 209 0.81 -1.42 2.00
N ILE A 210 0.08 -1.43 0.88
CA ILE A 210 -0.78 -2.57 0.51
C ILE A 210 0.05 -3.84 0.34
N THR A 211 1.22 -3.75 -0.30
CA THR A 211 2.08 -4.92 -0.51
C THR A 211 2.63 -5.49 0.79
N THR A 212 3.01 -4.64 1.74
CA THR A 212 3.57 -5.08 3.02
C THR A 212 2.48 -5.51 3.99
N TRP A 213 1.34 -4.82 4.00
CA TRP A 213 0.21 -5.13 4.88
C TRP A 213 -0.46 -6.45 4.52
N ASN A 214 -0.58 -6.75 3.22
CA ASN A 214 -1.22 -7.98 2.74
C ASN A 214 -0.27 -9.19 2.72
N ASP A 215 1.02 -9.01 3.03
CA ASP A 215 1.94 -10.14 3.01
C ASP A 215 1.67 -11.08 4.18
N PHE A 216 1.30 -12.31 3.83
CA PHE A 216 1.12 -13.40 4.76
C PHE A 216 2.29 -14.39 4.71
N LEU A 217 2.95 -14.53 3.56
CA LEU A 217 3.92 -15.59 3.33
C LEU A 217 5.22 -15.34 4.09
N PHE A 218 5.80 -14.13 4.03
CA PHE A 218 7.00 -13.82 4.81
C PHE A 218 6.69 -13.82 6.29
N ALA A 219 5.53 -13.29 6.70
CA ALA A 219 5.10 -13.33 8.09
C ALA A 219 5.06 -14.78 8.62
N LYS A 220 4.40 -15.69 7.90
CA LYS A 220 4.28 -17.11 8.27
C LYS A 220 5.62 -17.85 8.20
N SER A 221 6.49 -17.52 7.26
CA SER A 221 7.76 -18.23 7.07
C SER A 221 8.88 -17.72 7.97
N PHE A 222 8.94 -16.42 8.29
CA PHE A 222 10.07 -15.82 9.00
C PHE A 222 9.80 -15.60 10.49
N ILE A 223 8.52 -15.52 10.88
CA ILE A 223 8.09 -15.49 12.28
C ILE A 223 7.58 -16.88 12.65
N ILE A 224 8.50 -17.71 13.13
CA ILE A 224 8.30 -19.12 13.48
C ILE A 224 7.86 -19.27 14.94
N SER A 225 7.84 -18.18 15.73
CA SER A 225 7.61 -18.17 17.19
C SER A 225 6.66 -19.28 17.62
N ASP A 226 7.18 -20.20 18.45
CA ASP A 226 6.46 -21.36 18.96
C ASP A 226 5.10 -20.92 19.50
N THR A 227 4.07 -21.09 18.67
CA THR A 227 2.71 -21.13 19.18
C THR A 227 2.58 -22.53 19.77
N SER A 228 3.11 -22.69 20.98
CA SER A 228 2.72 -23.80 21.84
C SER A 228 1.23 -23.61 22.15
N GLN A 229 0.39 -24.10 21.26
CA GLN A 229 -1.01 -24.45 21.53
C GLN A 229 -1.19 -25.94 21.26
#